data_AF-A0A7J0DCC0-F1
#
_entry.id   AF-A0A7J0DCC0-F1
#
_cell.length_a   1.000
_cell.length_b   1.000
_cell.length_c   1.000
_cell.angle_alpha   90.00
_cell.angle_beta   90.00
_cell.angle_gamma   90.00
#
_symmetry.space_group_name_H-M   'P 1'
#
loop_
_entity.id
_entity.type
_entity.pdbx_description
1 polymer ?
#
loop_
_entity_poly.entity_id
_entity_poly.type
_entity_poly.pdbx_seq_one_letter_code
_entity_poly.pdbx_strand_id
1 'polypeptide(L)'
;MDREQEEMQFLGLFGIYAESYKIILSWRKLFSQITLSLILPLSFIFLAHIEVSDLLFSKILHNELQLDQTQIGTKSYTHLSDLISSEWSYLWLFKFAYFTFLLVFSLLSTAAVVYAIAAAYAGRDVTFSVVMSVVPKVWKKLMVTFLCTFFAFFAYNLVAAVTLIISIFTIGFSNLGLVILGILSILYSIGFVYMTVVWQLASVVSVLEDLYGFKAMMKSKDLIKGKLWIAVVVFFKLNLSSLVIQVVFERFVVNGEAFGWLVRAGFGVLCFLLLFKLFLFGLVIQTVIYFVCKSFHHENIDKSSLSDHLEVYLLAEYVPLKAKDVQLEPFDV
;
A
#
# COMPACT_ATOMS: atom_id res chain seq x y z
N MET A 1 23.53 9.50 -9.99
CA MET A 1 22.81 10.25 -8.94
C MET A 1 23.88 10.72 -7.96
N ASP A 2 24.09 12.02 -7.82
CA ASP A 2 25.37 12.55 -7.31
C ASP A 2 25.43 12.70 -5.79
N ARG A 3 24.32 12.45 -5.07
CA ARG A 3 24.30 12.59 -3.62
C ARG A 3 24.61 11.27 -2.92
N GLU A 4 25.57 11.30 -2.01
CA GLU A 4 25.98 10.13 -1.26
C GLU A 4 24.92 9.72 -0.22
N GLN A 5 24.82 8.41 0.01
CA GLN A 5 23.85 7.81 0.93
C GLN A 5 24.02 8.33 2.36
N GLU A 6 25.25 8.72 2.71
CA GLU A 6 25.64 9.26 4.02
C GLU A 6 25.10 10.67 4.28
N GLU A 7 24.79 11.45 3.23
CA GLU A 7 24.19 12.78 3.37
C GLU A 7 22.67 12.72 3.59
N MET A 8 22.04 11.54 3.40
CA MET A 8 20.60 11.38 3.56
C MET A 8 20.14 11.57 5.01
N GLN A 9 21.01 11.33 6.00
CA GLN A 9 20.68 11.59 7.41
C GLN A 9 20.37 13.07 7.70
N PHE A 10 20.86 14.02 6.89
CA PHE A 10 20.59 15.46 7.09
C PHE A 10 19.30 15.93 6.40
N LEU A 11 18.62 15.04 5.67
CA LEU A 11 17.34 15.38 5.06
C LEU A 11 16.27 15.65 6.13
N GLY A 12 15.81 16.89 6.15
CA GLY A 12 14.52 17.27 6.72
C GLY A 12 13.37 16.93 5.78
N LEU A 13 12.15 17.30 6.18
CA LEU A 13 10.92 17.02 5.42
C LEU A 13 11.01 17.50 3.96
N PHE A 14 11.34 18.77 3.72
CA PHE A 14 11.41 19.32 2.36
C PHE A 14 12.45 18.62 1.48
N GLY A 15 13.58 18.23 2.07
CA GLY A 15 14.62 17.51 1.35
C GLY A 15 14.13 16.13 0.87
N ILE A 16 13.37 15.41 1.69
CA ILE A 16 12.79 14.11 1.30
C ILE A 16 11.88 14.26 0.09
N TYR A 17 10.98 15.26 0.10
CA TYR A 17 10.09 15.51 -1.04
C TYR A 17 10.85 15.91 -2.31
N ALA A 18 11.84 16.79 -2.18
CA ALA A 18 12.67 17.23 -3.30
C ALA A 18 13.47 16.06 -3.90
N GLU A 19 14.04 15.20 -3.05
CA GLU A 19 14.78 14.01 -3.48
C GLU A 19 13.85 13.01 -4.19
N SER A 20 12.69 12.72 -3.61
CA SER A 20 11.69 11.86 -4.24
C SER A 20 11.27 12.38 -5.62
N TYR A 21 11.05 13.69 -5.76
CA TYR A 21 10.70 14.29 -7.04
C TYR A 21 11.85 14.20 -8.06
N LYS A 22 13.09 14.47 -7.61
CA LYS A 22 14.30 14.34 -8.44
C LYS A 22 14.48 12.91 -8.95
N ILE A 23 14.27 11.90 -8.11
CA ILE A 23 14.36 10.48 -8.47
C ILE A 23 13.33 10.13 -9.55
N ILE A 24 12.06 10.52 -9.33
CA ILE A 24 10.97 10.24 -10.29
C ILE A 24 11.27 10.88 -11.65
N LEU A 25 11.76 12.11 -11.68
CA LEU A 25 12.09 12.80 -12.93
C LEU A 25 13.30 12.20 -13.65
N SER A 26 14.35 11.86 -12.89
CA SER A 26 15.59 11.29 -13.45
C SER A 26 15.33 9.93 -14.11
N TRP A 27 14.44 9.13 -13.52
CA TRP A 27 14.10 7.77 -13.99
C TRP A 27 12.70 7.70 -14.61
N ARG A 28 12.23 8.80 -15.20
CA ARG A 28 10.84 8.95 -15.70
C ARG A 28 10.40 7.83 -16.64
N LYS A 29 11.31 7.31 -17.48
CA LYS A 29 10.98 6.26 -18.46
C LYS A 29 10.56 4.98 -17.74
N LEU A 30 11.40 4.52 -16.80
CA LEU A 30 11.15 3.33 -16.01
C LEU A 30 9.92 3.51 -15.12
N PHE A 31 9.83 4.62 -14.38
CA PHE A 31 8.68 4.88 -13.52
C PHE A 31 7.38 5.01 -14.31
N SER A 32 7.39 5.54 -15.54
CA SER A 32 6.19 5.56 -16.40
C SER A 32 5.73 4.15 -16.77
N GLN A 33 6.66 3.23 -17.05
CA GLN A 33 6.34 1.84 -17.39
C GLN A 33 5.79 1.08 -16.17
N ILE A 34 6.41 1.24 -15.00
CA ILE A 34 5.87 0.70 -13.74
C ILE A 34 4.48 1.27 -13.45
N THR A 35 4.31 2.58 -13.64
CA THR A 35 3.04 3.25 -13.39
C THR A 35 1.97 2.71 -14.31
N LEU A 36 2.24 2.62 -15.61
CA LEU A 36 1.30 2.11 -16.61
C LEU A 36 0.90 0.66 -16.33
N SER A 37 1.85 -0.18 -15.92
CA SER A 37 1.64 -1.62 -15.75
C SER A 37 1.03 -2.02 -14.42
N LEU A 38 1.31 -1.30 -13.32
CA LEU A 38 0.96 -1.74 -11.96
C LEU A 38 0.13 -0.70 -11.20
N ILE A 39 0.60 0.56 -11.16
CA ILE A 39 -0.02 1.62 -10.34
C ILE A 39 -1.31 2.14 -10.98
N LEU A 40 -1.39 2.15 -12.30
CA LEU A 40 -2.56 2.58 -13.06
C LEU A 40 -3.72 1.58 -12.87
N PRO A 41 -3.54 0.25 -13.06
CA PRO A 41 -4.54 -0.74 -12.66
C PRO A 41 -4.94 -0.64 -11.20
N LEU A 42 -3.97 -0.46 -10.28
CA LEU A 42 -4.24 -0.30 -8.85
C LEU A 42 -5.19 0.88 -8.58
N SER A 43 -4.91 2.02 -9.20
CA SER A 43 -5.71 3.25 -9.04
C SER A 43 -7.11 3.11 -9.63
N PHE A 44 -7.22 2.39 -10.76
CA PHE A 44 -8.50 2.13 -11.41
C PHE A 44 -9.36 1.24 -10.52
N ILE A 45 -8.79 0.14 -10.03
CA ILE A 45 -9.45 -0.79 -9.11
C ILE A 45 -9.94 -0.04 -7.86
N PHE A 46 -9.08 0.82 -7.29
CA PHE A 46 -9.40 1.62 -6.11
C PHE A 46 -10.61 2.55 -6.31
N LEU A 47 -10.65 3.29 -7.42
CA LEU A 47 -11.79 4.19 -7.71
C LEU A 47 -13.05 3.41 -8.11
N ALA A 48 -12.91 2.35 -8.91
CA ALA A 48 -14.02 1.50 -9.31
C ALA A 48 -14.73 0.89 -8.10
N HIS A 49 -13.99 0.53 -7.05
CA HIS A 49 -14.59 0.05 -5.82
C HIS A 49 -15.46 1.08 -5.12
N ILE A 50 -15.11 2.37 -5.14
CA ILE A 50 -15.94 3.42 -4.53
C ILE A 50 -17.29 3.48 -5.24
N GLU A 51 -17.28 3.55 -6.57
CA GLU A 51 -18.50 3.63 -7.38
C GLU A 51 -19.35 2.35 -7.30
N VAL A 52 -18.74 1.17 -7.42
CA VAL A 52 -19.47 -0.11 -7.36
C VAL A 52 -20.00 -0.38 -5.96
N SER A 53 -19.24 -0.06 -4.91
CA SER A 53 -19.70 -0.27 -3.53
C SER A 53 -20.87 0.64 -3.19
N ASP A 54 -20.83 1.90 -3.61
CA ASP A 54 -21.92 2.84 -3.35
C ASP A 54 -23.20 2.45 -4.11
N LEU A 55 -23.07 2.07 -5.38
CA LEU A 55 -24.21 1.60 -6.19
C LEU A 55 -24.86 0.35 -5.60
N LEU A 56 -24.05 -0.63 -5.18
CA LEU A 56 -24.56 -1.85 -4.56
C LEU A 56 -25.13 -1.59 -3.16
N PHE A 57 -24.52 -0.70 -2.37
CA PHE A 57 -25.03 -0.33 -1.05
C PHE A 57 -26.35 0.44 -1.14
N SER A 58 -26.46 1.40 -2.07
CA SER A 58 -27.69 2.13 -2.36
C SER A 58 -28.81 1.20 -2.79
N LYS A 59 -28.51 0.20 -3.64
CA LYS A 59 -29.49 -0.82 -4.05
C LYS A 59 -29.98 -1.66 -2.88
N ILE A 60 -29.07 -2.11 -2.01
CA ILE A 60 -29.42 -2.89 -0.82
C ILE A 60 -30.25 -2.04 0.16
N LEU A 61 -29.87 -0.79 0.41
CA LEU A 61 -30.62 0.12 1.27
C LEU A 61 -32.03 0.36 0.75
N HIS A 62 -32.19 0.50 -0.57
CA HIS A 62 -33.51 0.64 -1.19
C HIS A 62 -34.36 -0.63 -1.00
N ASN A 63 -33.75 -1.81 -1.18
CA ASN A 63 -34.42 -3.09 -1.01
C ASN A 63 -34.78 -3.35 0.47
N GLU A 64 -33.93 -2.98 1.43
CA GLU A 64 -34.23 -3.03 2.86
C GLU A 64 -35.40 -2.10 3.22
N LEU A 65 -35.42 -0.87 2.71
CA LEU A 65 -36.55 0.05 2.92
C LEU A 65 -37.86 -0.49 2.36
N GLN A 66 -37.84 -1.19 1.23
CA GLN A 66 -39.01 -1.89 0.69
C GLN A 66 -39.41 -3.10 1.53
N LEU A 67 -38.44 -3.81 2.13
CA LEU A 67 -38.70 -4.94 3.02
C LEU A 67 -39.42 -4.51 4.29
N ASP A 68 -38.96 -3.44 4.94
CA ASP A 68 -39.58 -2.88 6.14
C ASP A 68 -41.02 -2.41 5.90
N GLN A 69 -41.35 -2.02 4.67
CA GLN A 69 -42.71 -1.64 4.27
C GLN A 69 -43.60 -2.85 3.92
N THR A 70 -43.02 -4.03 3.70
CA THR A 70 -43.77 -5.25 3.38
C THR A 70 -44.18 -6.04 4.63
N GLN A 71 -45.40 -6.57 4.61
CA GLN A 71 -45.94 -7.30 5.75
C GLN A 71 -45.22 -8.64 5.97
N ILE A 72 -44.71 -8.82 7.19
CA ILE A 72 -43.97 -10.00 7.65
C ILE A 72 -44.83 -11.27 7.44
N GLY A 73 -44.26 -12.28 6.79
CA GLY A 73 -44.90 -13.58 6.56
C GLY A 73 -45.56 -13.77 5.18
N THR A 74 -45.51 -12.76 4.30
CA THR A 74 -45.93 -12.90 2.90
C THR A 74 -44.83 -13.53 2.02
N LYS A 75 -45.22 -14.19 0.91
CA LYS A 75 -44.27 -14.76 -0.08
C LYS A 75 -43.35 -13.68 -0.68
N SER A 76 -43.82 -12.44 -0.72
CA SER A 76 -43.03 -11.26 -1.14
C SER A 76 -41.95 -10.92 -0.13
N TYR A 77 -42.24 -10.98 1.18
CA TYR A 77 -41.26 -10.75 2.24
C TYR A 77 -40.13 -11.79 2.22
N THR A 78 -40.45 -13.08 2.08
CA THR A 78 -39.41 -14.14 2.01
C THR A 78 -38.55 -14.00 0.77
N HIS A 79 -39.13 -13.69 -0.39
CA HIS A 79 -38.38 -13.47 -1.63
C HIS A 79 -37.47 -12.24 -1.55
N LEU A 80 -37.95 -11.14 -0.95
CA LEU A 80 -37.18 -9.91 -0.81
C LEU A 80 -36.05 -10.05 0.23
N SER A 81 -36.30 -10.79 1.32
CA SER A 81 -35.27 -11.18 2.30
C SER A 81 -34.17 -12.06 1.68
N ASP A 82 -34.54 -13.04 0.85
CA ASP A 82 -33.58 -13.90 0.14
C ASP A 82 -32.77 -13.10 -0.90
N LEU A 83 -33.41 -12.16 -1.60
CA LEU A 83 -32.74 -11.22 -2.49
C LEU A 83 -31.71 -10.37 -1.74
N ILE A 84 -32.09 -9.74 -0.63
CA ILE A 84 -31.18 -8.92 0.19
C ILE A 84 -30.00 -9.75 0.68
N SER A 85 -30.25 -10.96 1.20
CA SER A 85 -29.19 -11.89 1.62
C SER A 85 -28.23 -12.24 0.46
N SER A 86 -28.78 -12.49 -0.74
CA SER A 86 -27.98 -12.76 -1.93
C SER A 86 -27.16 -11.55 -2.38
N GLU A 87 -27.70 -10.33 -2.30
CA GLU A 87 -27.01 -9.09 -2.64
C GLU A 87 -25.88 -8.77 -1.64
N TRP A 88 -26.11 -9.02 -0.35
CA TRP A 88 -25.07 -8.96 0.68
C TRP A 88 -23.95 -9.98 0.42
N SER A 89 -24.28 -11.19 -0.01
CA SER A 89 -23.28 -12.20 -0.37
C SER A 89 -22.43 -11.77 -1.57
N TYR A 90 -23.07 -11.18 -2.59
CA TYR A 90 -22.39 -10.63 -3.76
C TYR A 90 -21.47 -9.46 -3.39
N LEU A 91 -21.94 -8.56 -2.52
CA LEU A 91 -21.13 -7.48 -1.98
C LEU A 91 -19.87 -7.99 -1.26
N TRP A 92 -20.02 -9.01 -0.43
CA TRP A 92 -18.89 -9.60 0.30
C TRP A 92 -17.89 -10.27 -0.64
N LEU A 93 -18.37 -11.03 -1.63
CA LEU A 93 -17.53 -11.64 -2.66
C LEU A 93 -16.79 -10.56 -3.48
N PHE A 94 -17.49 -9.50 -3.88
CA PHE A 94 -16.90 -8.37 -4.58
C PHE A 94 -15.82 -7.69 -3.73
N LYS A 95 -16.11 -7.38 -2.46
CA LYS A 95 -15.13 -6.79 -1.53
C LYS A 95 -13.91 -7.68 -1.32
N PHE A 96 -14.10 -8.99 -1.19
CA PHE A 96 -13.00 -9.93 -1.03
C PHE A 96 -12.13 -10.02 -2.29
N ALA A 97 -12.76 -10.12 -3.47
CA ALA A 97 -12.05 -10.12 -4.75
C ALA A 97 -11.30 -8.80 -4.97
N TYR A 98 -11.97 -7.67 -4.76
CA TYR A 98 -11.38 -6.33 -4.81
C TYR A 98 -10.16 -6.21 -3.91
N PHE A 99 -10.31 -6.56 -2.63
CA PHE A 99 -9.24 -6.47 -1.65
C PHE A 99 -8.05 -7.35 -2.07
N THR A 100 -8.31 -8.55 -2.61
CA THR A 100 -7.27 -9.44 -3.13
C THR A 100 -6.51 -8.80 -4.29
N PHE A 101 -7.21 -8.28 -5.30
CA PHE A 101 -6.54 -7.61 -6.43
C PHE A 101 -5.77 -6.36 -6.01
N LEU A 102 -6.36 -5.53 -5.14
CA LEU A 102 -5.71 -4.36 -4.59
C LEU A 102 -4.41 -4.73 -3.88
N LEU A 103 -4.44 -5.77 -3.04
CA LEU A 103 -3.24 -6.25 -2.36
C LEU A 103 -2.18 -6.74 -3.34
N VAL A 104 -2.55 -7.56 -4.31
CA VAL A 104 -1.61 -8.06 -5.32
C VAL A 104 -0.94 -6.88 -6.04
N PHE A 105 -1.71 -5.97 -6.62
CA PHE A 105 -1.15 -4.83 -7.34
C PHE A 105 -0.38 -3.86 -6.44
N SER A 106 -0.81 -3.66 -5.19
CA SER A 106 -0.10 -2.82 -4.23
C SER A 106 1.26 -3.41 -3.88
N LEU A 107 1.33 -4.71 -3.57
CA LEU A 107 2.59 -5.37 -3.21
C LEU A 107 3.54 -5.43 -4.41
N LEU A 108 3.03 -5.75 -5.61
CA LEU A 108 3.84 -5.72 -6.83
C LEU A 108 4.38 -4.30 -7.12
N SER A 109 3.55 -3.27 -6.95
CA SER A 109 3.96 -1.88 -7.13
C SER A 109 5.05 -1.49 -6.12
N THR A 110 4.89 -1.86 -4.86
CA THR A 110 5.91 -1.62 -3.82
C THR A 110 7.22 -2.30 -4.19
N ALA A 111 7.20 -3.59 -4.55
CA ALA A 111 8.40 -4.32 -4.94
C ALA A 111 9.10 -3.67 -6.15
N ALA A 112 8.34 -3.31 -7.19
CA ALA A 112 8.88 -2.71 -8.41
C ALA A 112 9.49 -1.33 -8.16
N VAL A 113 8.79 -0.45 -7.42
CA VAL A 113 9.27 0.91 -7.11
C VAL A 113 10.49 0.86 -6.20
N VAL A 114 10.44 0.05 -5.13
CA VAL A 114 11.55 -0.07 -4.18
C VAL A 114 12.81 -0.62 -4.87
N TYR A 115 12.66 -1.65 -5.71
CA TYR A 115 13.78 -2.20 -6.50
C TYR A 115 14.34 -1.18 -7.48
N ALA A 116 13.48 -0.43 -8.19
CA ALA A 116 13.91 0.59 -9.13
C ALA A 116 14.69 1.72 -8.44
N ILE A 117 14.26 2.14 -7.26
CA ILE A 117 14.97 3.15 -6.47
C ILE A 117 16.32 2.59 -5.99
N ALA A 118 16.35 1.36 -5.48
CA ALA A 118 17.60 0.73 -5.08
C ALA A 118 18.61 0.63 -6.23
N ALA A 119 18.16 0.25 -7.43
CA ALA A 119 19.00 0.26 -8.63
C ALA A 119 19.51 1.67 -8.98
N ALA A 120 18.65 2.68 -8.86
CA ALA A 120 19.03 4.08 -9.08
C ALA A 120 20.10 4.58 -8.10
N TYR A 121 20.03 4.19 -6.82
CA TYR A 121 21.06 4.48 -5.81
C TYR A 121 22.35 3.67 -6.02
N ALA A 122 22.23 2.41 -6.47
CA ALA A 122 23.35 1.57 -6.84
C ALA A 122 24.04 2.01 -8.15
N GLY A 123 23.46 2.97 -8.89
CA GLY A 123 23.99 3.45 -10.17
C GLY A 123 23.90 2.43 -11.31
N ARG A 124 23.01 1.43 -11.20
CA ARG A 124 22.82 0.41 -12.24
C ARG A 124 21.68 0.80 -13.16
N ASP A 125 21.94 0.86 -14.47
CA ASP A 125 20.88 1.01 -15.48
C ASP A 125 20.03 -0.27 -15.56
N VAL A 126 18.85 -0.23 -14.96
CA VAL A 126 17.88 -1.34 -15.00
C VAL A 126 16.77 -1.05 -15.98
N THR A 127 16.32 -2.09 -16.69
CA THR A 127 15.19 -2.03 -17.62
C THR A 127 13.92 -2.56 -16.96
N PHE A 128 12.75 -2.16 -17.47
CA PHE A 128 11.46 -2.61 -16.92
C PHE A 128 11.28 -4.13 -16.95
N SER A 129 11.82 -4.83 -17.97
CA SER A 129 11.75 -6.29 -18.05
C SER A 129 12.47 -6.96 -16.89
N VAL A 130 13.64 -6.42 -16.50
CA VAL A 130 14.43 -6.91 -15.36
C VAL A 130 13.70 -6.67 -14.05
N VAL A 131 13.08 -5.50 -13.87
CA VAL A 131 12.26 -5.25 -12.67
C VAL A 131 11.11 -6.27 -12.60
N MET A 132 10.43 -6.52 -13.72
CA MET A 132 9.29 -7.44 -13.75
C MET A 132 9.67 -8.92 -13.57
N SER A 133 10.90 -9.33 -13.90
CA SER A 133 11.37 -10.69 -13.63
C SER A 133 11.71 -10.91 -12.15
N VAL A 134 12.17 -9.86 -11.45
CA VAL A 134 12.53 -9.90 -10.03
C VAL A 134 11.31 -9.78 -9.10
N VAL A 135 10.31 -8.98 -9.49
CA VAL A 135 9.10 -8.71 -8.68
C VAL A 135 8.42 -9.99 -8.16
N PRO A 136 8.16 -11.05 -8.95
CA PRO A 136 7.54 -12.29 -8.47
C PRO A 136 8.34 -13.02 -7.38
N LYS A 137 9.68 -12.91 -7.41
CA LYS A 137 10.57 -13.55 -6.43
C LYS A 137 10.48 -12.84 -5.07
N VAL A 138 10.50 -11.51 -5.10
CA VAL A 138 10.39 -10.67 -3.90
C VAL A 138 8.97 -10.68 -3.35
N TRP A 139 7.96 -10.83 -4.21
CA TRP A 139 6.54 -10.85 -3.82
C TRP A 139 6.23 -11.89 -2.76
N LYS A 140 6.85 -13.08 -2.80
CA LYS A 140 6.65 -14.11 -1.77
C LYS A 140 7.11 -13.64 -0.38
N LYS A 141 8.30 -13.03 -0.30
CA LYS A 141 8.85 -12.50 0.96
C LYS A 141 7.95 -11.36 1.49
N LEU A 142 7.58 -10.45 0.59
CA LEU A 142 6.73 -9.32 0.89
C LEU A 142 5.32 -9.77 1.34
N MET A 143 4.78 -10.82 0.73
CA MET A 143 3.50 -11.43 1.11
C MET A 143 3.57 -12.01 2.52
N VAL A 144 4.65 -12.70 2.91
CA VAL A 144 4.83 -13.19 4.29
C VAL A 144 4.87 -12.02 5.27
N THR A 145 5.61 -10.96 4.97
CA THR A 145 5.63 -9.73 5.78
C THR A 145 4.24 -9.13 5.92
N PHE A 146 3.50 -9.05 4.81
CA PHE A 146 2.12 -8.56 4.79
C PHE A 146 1.19 -9.42 5.65
N LEU A 147 1.23 -10.76 5.54
CA LEU A 147 0.41 -11.64 6.39
C LEU A 147 0.75 -11.48 7.87
N CYS A 148 2.04 -11.44 8.23
CA CYS A 148 2.44 -11.21 9.62
C CYS A 148 1.90 -9.88 10.15
N THR A 149 1.97 -8.83 9.34
CA THR A 149 1.40 -7.53 9.70
C THR A 149 -0.12 -7.60 9.80
N PHE A 150 -0.81 -8.26 8.86
CA PHE A 150 -2.26 -8.42 8.89
C PHE A 150 -2.72 -9.09 10.18
N PHE A 151 -2.08 -10.17 10.60
CA PHE A 151 -2.37 -10.82 11.88
C PHE A 151 -2.07 -9.91 13.09
N ALA A 152 -1.00 -9.12 13.04
CA ALA A 152 -0.69 -8.15 14.09
C ALA A 152 -1.76 -7.05 14.19
N PHE A 153 -2.22 -6.52 13.06
CA PHE A 153 -3.33 -5.55 13.01
C PHE A 153 -4.63 -6.19 13.51
N PHE A 154 -4.93 -7.42 13.10
CA PHE A 154 -6.12 -8.13 13.56
C PHE A 154 -6.11 -8.31 15.08
N ALA A 155 -5.00 -8.78 15.64
CA ALA A 155 -4.83 -8.91 17.09
C ALA A 155 -4.95 -7.56 17.81
N TYR A 156 -4.34 -6.50 17.28
CA TYR A 156 -4.42 -5.16 17.84
C TYR A 156 -5.86 -4.62 17.87
N ASN A 157 -6.59 -4.76 16.76
CA ASN A 157 -7.99 -4.35 16.66
C ASN A 157 -8.90 -5.19 17.56
N LEU A 158 -8.66 -6.50 17.67
CA LEU A 158 -9.41 -7.38 18.55
C LEU A 158 -9.24 -6.98 20.02
N VAL A 159 -8.00 -6.74 20.47
CA VAL A 159 -7.71 -6.29 21.84
C VAL A 159 -8.34 -4.93 22.11
N ALA A 160 -8.25 -3.99 21.17
CA ALA A 160 -8.87 -2.69 21.30
C ALA A 160 -10.40 -2.78 21.38
N ALA A 161 -11.04 -3.60 20.53
CA ALA A 161 -12.47 -3.83 20.55
C ALA A 161 -12.95 -4.44 21.87
N VAL A 162 -12.27 -5.49 22.36
CA VAL A 162 -12.58 -6.11 23.65
C VAL A 162 -12.43 -5.10 24.79
N THR A 163 -11.36 -4.29 24.77
CA THR A 163 -11.11 -3.27 25.79
C THR A 163 -12.21 -2.20 25.77
N LEU A 164 -12.59 -1.70 24.58
CA LEU A 164 -13.69 -0.74 24.43
C LEU A 164 -15.02 -1.31 24.91
N ILE A 165 -15.35 -2.55 24.55
CA ILE A 165 -16.58 -3.21 25.00
C ILE A 165 -16.60 -3.30 26.52
N ILE A 166 -15.52 -3.78 27.14
CA ILE A 166 -15.42 -3.88 28.61
C ILE A 166 -15.57 -2.50 29.25
N SER A 167 -14.93 -1.46 28.70
CA SER A 167 -15.05 -0.08 29.21
C SER A 167 -16.48 0.46 29.12
N ILE A 168 -17.19 0.20 28.03
CA ILE A 168 -18.59 0.60 27.86
C ILE A 168 -19.48 -0.12 28.88
N PHE A 169 -19.33 -1.43 29.05
CA PHE A 169 -20.14 -2.21 30.00
C PHE A 169 -19.87 -1.84 31.47
N THR A 170 -18.64 -1.47 31.83
CA THR A 170 -18.26 -1.18 33.21
C THR A 170 -18.59 0.24 33.65
N ILE A 171 -18.34 1.24 32.79
CA ILE A 171 -18.43 2.66 33.15
C ILE A 171 -19.72 3.31 32.60
N GLY A 172 -20.35 2.69 31.60
CA GLY A 172 -21.52 3.21 30.91
C GLY A 172 -21.26 4.54 30.19
N PHE A 173 -22.32 5.15 29.66
CA PHE A 173 -22.28 6.45 28.98
C PHE A 173 -22.35 7.64 29.95
N SER A 174 -21.66 7.54 31.09
CA SER A 174 -21.53 8.65 32.02
C SER A 174 -20.54 9.70 31.48
N ASN A 175 -20.58 10.94 31.98
CA ASN A 175 -19.62 11.98 31.58
C ASN A 175 -18.16 11.53 31.80
N LEU A 176 -17.88 10.80 32.89
CA LEU A 176 -16.57 10.20 33.15
C LEU A 176 -16.24 9.07 32.17
N GLY A 177 -17.22 8.23 31.83
CA GLY A 177 -17.07 7.18 30.82
C GLY A 177 -16.73 7.73 29.44
N LEU A 178 -17.38 8.81 29.01
CA LEU A 178 -17.07 9.47 27.74
C LEU A 178 -15.63 10.01 27.70
N VAL A 179 -15.15 10.60 28.79
CA VAL A 179 -13.75 11.07 28.88
C VAL A 179 -12.77 9.89 28.77
N ILE A 180 -13.03 8.79 29.48
CA ILE A 180 -12.18 7.58 29.45
C ILE A 180 -12.19 6.95 28.05
N LEU A 181 -13.37 6.82 27.43
CA LEU A 181 -13.51 6.33 26.05
C LEU A 181 -12.77 7.23 25.05
N GLY A 182 -12.81 8.55 25.26
CA GLY A 182 -12.05 9.50 24.47
C GLY A 182 -10.54 9.26 24.57
N ILE A 183 -10.01 9.10 25.80
CA ILE A 183 -8.58 8.80 26.03
C ILE A 183 -8.18 7.47 25.39
N LEU A 184 -8.99 6.41 25.55
CA LEU A 184 -8.74 5.11 24.94
C LEU A 184 -8.74 5.19 23.41
N SER A 185 -9.67 5.95 22.83
CA SER A 185 -9.76 6.17 21.38
C SER A 185 -8.54 6.92 20.83
N ILE A 186 -8.03 7.91 21.57
CA ILE A 186 -6.80 8.62 21.22
C ILE A 186 -5.60 7.67 21.28
N LEU A 187 -5.47 6.88 22.35
CA LEU A 187 -4.38 5.92 22.51
C LEU A 187 -4.41 4.85 21.41
N TYR A 188 -5.59 4.35 21.07
CA TYR A 188 -5.81 3.45 19.94
C TYR A 188 -5.37 4.10 18.62
N SER A 189 -5.77 5.34 18.37
CA SER A 189 -5.41 6.06 17.14
C SER A 189 -3.90 6.24 17.01
N ILE A 190 -3.20 6.58 18.10
CA ILE A 190 -1.74 6.71 18.12
C ILE A 190 -1.08 5.37 17.79
N GLY A 191 -1.52 4.29 18.43
CA GLY A 191 -0.97 2.95 18.17
C GLY A 191 -1.24 2.47 16.75
N PHE A 192 -2.43 2.75 16.21
CA PHE A 192 -2.82 2.41 14.85
C PHE A 192 -1.94 3.14 13.81
N VAL A 193 -1.72 4.44 13.97
CA VAL A 193 -0.83 5.22 13.10
C VAL A 193 0.58 4.66 13.19
N TYR A 194 1.10 4.41 14.39
CA TYR A 194 2.43 3.83 14.59
C TYR A 194 2.59 2.49 13.87
N MET A 195 1.65 1.56 14.07
CA MET A 195 1.66 0.24 13.41
C MET A 195 1.62 0.37 11.89
N THR A 196 0.89 1.35 11.36
CA THR A 196 0.80 1.58 9.91
C THR A 196 2.11 2.10 9.34
N VAL A 197 2.76 3.05 10.01
CA VAL A 197 4.06 3.57 9.56
C VAL A 197 5.14 2.47 9.63
N VAL A 198 5.15 1.67 10.69
CA VAL A 198 6.05 0.51 10.83
C VAL A 198 5.80 -0.50 9.71
N TRP A 199 4.54 -0.82 9.39
CA TRP A 199 4.18 -1.72 8.29
C TRP A 199 4.69 -1.23 6.94
N GLN A 200 4.46 0.05 6.63
CA GLN A 200 4.93 0.65 5.39
C GLN A 200 6.46 0.50 5.30
N LEU A 201 7.19 0.84 6.36
CA LEU A 201 8.63 0.70 6.37
C LEU A 201 9.08 -0.79 6.29
N ALA A 202 8.39 -1.71 6.96
CA ALA A 202 8.66 -3.15 6.90
C ALA A 202 8.49 -3.72 5.50
N SER A 203 7.54 -3.20 4.72
CA SER A 203 7.34 -3.58 3.32
C SER A 203 8.54 -3.20 2.46
N VAL A 204 9.16 -2.05 2.71
CA VAL A 204 10.41 -1.63 2.04
C VAL A 204 11.59 -2.47 2.51
N VAL A 205 11.74 -2.69 3.83
CA VAL A 205 12.78 -3.55 4.41
C VAL A 205 12.71 -4.96 3.81
N SER A 206 11.52 -5.53 3.66
CA SER A 206 11.34 -6.88 3.12
C SER A 206 11.73 -7.03 1.65
N VAL A 207 11.81 -5.93 0.91
CA VAL A 207 12.26 -5.91 -0.49
C VAL A 207 13.76 -5.71 -0.57
N LEU A 208 14.32 -4.83 0.28
CA LEU A 208 15.72 -4.41 0.22
C LEU A 208 16.67 -5.24 1.09
N GLU A 209 16.14 -5.96 2.05
CA GLU A 209 16.92 -6.80 2.97
C GLU A 209 16.43 -8.25 2.89
N ASP A 210 17.31 -9.20 3.23
CA ASP A 210 16.94 -10.61 3.31
C ASP A 210 16.19 -10.97 4.61
N LEU A 211 15.37 -10.03 5.10
CA LEU A 211 14.53 -10.14 6.29
C LEU A 211 13.07 -10.05 5.88
N TYR A 212 12.24 -10.97 6.36
CA TYR A 212 10.80 -11.00 6.05
C TYR A 212 9.98 -11.37 7.29
N GLY A 213 8.66 -11.16 7.23
CA GLY A 213 7.76 -11.48 8.33
C GLY A 213 7.99 -10.60 9.56
N PHE A 214 7.98 -11.22 10.75
CA PHE A 214 8.23 -10.55 12.02
C PHE A 214 9.61 -9.90 12.11
N LYS A 215 10.65 -10.48 11.48
CA LYS A 215 12.00 -9.90 11.49
C LYS A 215 12.05 -8.55 10.79
N ALA A 216 11.38 -8.43 9.63
CA ALA A 216 11.26 -7.17 8.91
C ALA A 216 10.50 -6.10 9.73
N MET A 217 9.43 -6.51 10.44
CA MET A 217 8.70 -5.60 11.33
C MET A 217 9.56 -5.11 12.49
N MET A 218 10.29 -5.99 13.17
CA MET A 218 11.21 -5.59 14.24
C MET A 218 12.28 -4.63 13.73
N LYS A 219 12.92 -4.96 12.60
CA LYS A 219 13.91 -4.10 11.96
C LYS A 219 13.35 -2.72 11.61
N SER A 220 12.16 -2.66 11.02
CA SER A 220 11.50 -1.38 10.69
C SER A 220 11.18 -0.55 11.94
N LYS A 221 10.76 -1.20 13.04
CA LYS A 221 10.53 -0.54 14.34
C LYS A 221 11.81 0.03 14.93
N ASP A 222 12.95 -0.62 14.72
CA ASP A 222 14.22 -0.10 15.20
C ASP A 222 14.74 1.04 14.31
N LEU A 223 14.62 0.93 12.98
CA LEU A 223 15.02 1.96 12.01
C LEU A 223 14.23 3.26 12.14
N ILE A 224 12.96 3.21 12.54
CA ILE A 224 12.12 4.40 12.64
C ILE A 224 12.39 5.24 13.89
N LYS A 225 13.12 4.69 14.87
CA LYS A 225 13.47 5.40 16.11
C LYS A 225 14.33 6.63 15.76
N GLY A 226 14.02 7.77 16.37
CA GLY A 226 14.72 9.04 16.11
C GLY A 226 14.15 9.88 14.97
N LYS A 227 13.55 9.29 13.92
CA LYS A 227 12.91 10.02 12.81
C LYS A 227 11.42 9.73 12.61
N LEU A 228 10.77 9.13 13.62
CA LEU A 228 9.34 8.82 13.61
C LEU A 228 8.46 10.02 13.23
N TRP A 229 8.75 11.21 13.75
CA TRP A 229 7.95 12.41 13.46
C TRP A 229 7.89 12.73 11.97
N ILE A 230 8.99 12.59 11.25
CA ILE A 230 9.07 12.84 9.80
C ILE A 230 8.16 11.85 9.06
N ALA A 231 8.27 10.56 9.40
CA ALA A 231 7.47 9.52 8.79
C ALA A 231 5.97 9.69 9.07
N VAL A 232 5.61 10.07 10.30
CA VAL A 232 4.23 10.36 10.71
C VAL A 232 3.66 11.56 9.95
N VAL A 233 4.40 12.67 9.84
CA VAL A 233 3.95 13.87 9.09
C VAL A 233 3.73 13.54 7.61
N VAL A 234 4.64 12.77 7.00
CA VAL A 234 4.48 12.32 5.61
C VAL A 234 3.25 11.42 5.48
N PHE A 235 3.10 10.45 6.37
CA PHE A 235 1.96 9.54 6.37
C PHE A 235 0.64 10.31 6.45
N PHE A 236 0.51 11.26 7.38
CA PHE A 236 -0.69 12.09 7.49
C PHE A 236 -0.96 12.92 6.21
N LYS A 237 0.07 13.53 5.62
CA LYS A 237 -0.10 14.30 4.37
C LYS A 237 -0.56 13.44 3.19
N LEU A 238 0.03 12.26 3.02
CA LEU A 238 -0.34 11.34 1.94
C LEU A 238 -1.75 10.77 2.13
N ASN A 239 -2.12 10.43 3.36
CA ASN A 239 -3.48 9.94 3.64
C ASN A 239 -4.53 11.05 3.52
N LEU A 240 -4.23 12.26 4.00
CA LEU A 240 -5.14 13.40 3.86
C LEU A 240 -5.40 13.75 2.40
N SER A 241 -4.36 13.76 1.57
CA SER A 241 -4.51 13.99 0.12
C SER A 241 -5.28 12.86 -0.58
N SER A 242 -5.03 11.60 -0.22
CA SER A 242 -5.85 10.48 -0.68
C SER A 242 -7.32 10.63 -0.29
N LEU A 243 -7.60 11.02 0.96
CA LEU A 243 -8.95 11.24 1.46
C LEU A 243 -9.65 12.37 0.69
N VAL A 244 -8.96 13.48 0.44
CA VAL A 244 -9.53 14.59 -0.36
C VAL A 244 -9.90 14.11 -1.77
N ILE A 245 -9.04 13.32 -2.42
CA ILE A 245 -9.33 12.76 -3.76
C ILE A 245 -10.57 11.85 -3.70
N GLN A 246 -10.68 11.01 -2.68
CA GLN A 246 -11.82 10.11 -2.49
C GLN A 246 -13.12 10.88 -2.28
N VAL A 247 -13.13 11.88 -1.38
CA VAL A 247 -14.32 12.70 -1.11
C VAL A 247 -14.74 13.49 -2.36
N VAL A 248 -13.79 14.03 -3.12
CA VAL A 248 -14.07 14.71 -4.40
C VAL A 248 -14.65 13.73 -5.41
N PHE A 249 -14.08 12.53 -5.53
CA PHE A 249 -14.58 11.50 -6.44
C PHE A 249 -16.00 11.07 -6.07
N GLU A 250 -16.25 10.75 -4.80
CA GLU A 250 -17.58 10.37 -4.31
C GLU A 250 -18.61 11.47 -4.55
N ARG A 251 -18.27 12.72 -4.23
CA ARG A 251 -19.21 13.84 -4.35
C ARG A 251 -19.52 14.23 -5.80
N PHE A 252 -18.51 14.30 -6.66
CA PHE A 252 -18.67 14.80 -8.03
C PHE A 252 -18.89 13.70 -9.06
N VAL A 253 -18.38 12.49 -8.81
CA VAL A 253 -18.50 11.36 -9.73
C VAL A 253 -19.65 10.45 -9.35
N VAL A 254 -19.69 9.99 -8.09
CA VAL A 254 -20.70 9.01 -7.66
C VAL A 254 -22.05 9.69 -7.43
N ASN A 255 -22.10 10.70 -6.56
CA ASN A 255 -23.32 11.43 -6.17
C ASN A 255 -23.66 12.62 -7.10
N GLY A 256 -22.94 12.76 -8.21
CA GLY A 256 -22.98 13.91 -9.10
C GLY A 256 -24.08 13.88 -10.16
N GLU A 257 -25.22 13.23 -9.94
CA GLU A 257 -26.28 13.05 -10.96
C GLU A 257 -26.80 14.36 -11.56
N ALA A 258 -26.75 15.46 -10.78
CA ALA A 258 -27.15 16.79 -11.22
C ALA A 258 -26.16 17.43 -12.22
N PHE A 259 -24.94 16.91 -12.33
CA PHE A 259 -23.92 17.41 -13.25
C PHE A 259 -23.96 16.63 -14.57
N GLY A 260 -23.80 17.33 -15.70
CA GLY A 260 -23.74 16.68 -17.01
C GLY A 260 -22.61 15.65 -17.09
N TRP A 261 -22.82 14.60 -17.90
CA TRP A 261 -21.89 13.46 -18.04
C TRP A 261 -20.43 13.86 -18.32
N LEU A 262 -20.20 14.94 -19.07
CA LEU A 262 -18.89 15.49 -19.38
C LEU A 262 -18.14 15.98 -18.13
N VAL A 263 -18.85 16.64 -17.21
CA VAL A 263 -18.26 17.18 -15.97
C VAL A 263 -17.91 16.02 -15.04
N ARG A 264 -18.81 15.03 -14.91
CA ARG A 264 -18.58 13.79 -14.16
C ARG A 264 -17.34 13.04 -14.68
N ALA A 265 -17.25 12.82 -15.99
CA ALA A 265 -16.11 12.17 -16.60
C ALA A 265 -14.80 12.96 -16.39
N GLY A 266 -14.86 14.29 -16.51
CA GLY A 266 -13.72 15.17 -16.26
C GLY A 266 -13.17 15.04 -14.84
N PHE A 267 -14.02 15.10 -13.81
CA PHE A 267 -13.61 14.90 -12.42
C PHE A 267 -13.12 13.48 -12.15
N GLY A 268 -13.74 12.46 -12.75
CA GLY A 268 -13.28 11.08 -12.65
C GLY A 268 -11.86 10.90 -13.19
N VAL A 269 -11.58 11.42 -14.39
CA VAL A 269 -10.23 11.40 -14.97
C VAL A 269 -9.25 12.20 -14.12
N LEU A 270 -9.64 13.39 -13.63
CA LEU A 270 -8.77 14.20 -12.77
C LEU A 270 -8.41 13.47 -11.47
N CYS A 271 -9.38 12.90 -10.76
CA CYS A 271 -9.15 12.13 -9.55
C CYS A 271 -8.26 10.91 -9.82
N PHE A 272 -8.50 10.20 -10.92
CA PHE A 272 -7.66 9.09 -11.35
C PHE A 272 -6.20 9.52 -11.61
N LEU A 273 -6.00 10.62 -12.34
CA LEU A 273 -4.68 11.17 -12.63
C LEU A 273 -3.93 11.58 -11.35
N LEU A 274 -4.64 12.16 -10.39
CA LEU A 274 -4.06 12.56 -9.11
C LEU A 274 -3.74 11.34 -8.24
N LEU A 275 -4.62 10.33 -8.22
CA LEU A 275 -4.47 9.15 -7.37
C LEU A 275 -3.26 8.29 -7.75
N PHE A 276 -3.07 7.97 -9.03
CA PHE A 276 -1.91 7.15 -9.42
C PHE A 276 -0.60 7.89 -9.16
N LYS A 277 -0.57 9.23 -9.38
CA LYS A 277 0.61 10.05 -9.06
C LYS A 277 0.88 10.04 -7.56
N LEU A 278 -0.18 10.12 -6.76
CA LEU A 278 -0.09 10.02 -5.31
C LEU A 278 0.50 8.68 -4.86
N PHE A 279 0.03 7.56 -5.41
CA PHE A 279 0.55 6.23 -5.08
C PHE A 279 2.01 6.07 -5.47
N LEU A 280 2.39 6.47 -6.69
CA LEU A 280 3.80 6.46 -7.10
C LEU A 280 4.65 7.29 -6.14
N PHE A 281 4.22 8.52 -5.86
CA PHE A 281 4.96 9.44 -5.00
C PHE A 281 5.07 8.93 -3.56
N GLY A 282 4.01 8.34 -3.03
CA GLY A 282 3.98 7.73 -1.70
C GLY A 282 4.97 6.57 -1.57
N LEU A 283 4.98 5.65 -2.54
CA LEU A 283 5.93 4.53 -2.58
C LEU A 283 7.39 5.01 -2.67
N VAL A 284 7.65 6.05 -3.46
CA VAL A 284 8.98 6.64 -3.59
C VAL A 284 9.42 7.30 -2.28
N ILE A 285 8.57 8.15 -1.68
CA ILE A 285 8.90 8.82 -0.41
C ILE A 285 9.18 7.79 0.69
N GLN A 286 8.35 6.75 0.80
CA GLN A 286 8.52 5.71 1.81
C GLN A 286 9.87 4.99 1.67
N THR A 287 10.31 4.77 0.44
CA THR A 287 11.63 4.20 0.16
C THR A 287 12.75 5.18 0.50
N VAL A 288 12.59 6.47 0.22
CA VAL A 288 13.56 7.51 0.64
C VAL A 288 13.62 7.62 2.17
N ILE A 289 12.48 7.56 2.87
CA ILE A 289 12.44 7.55 4.34
C ILE A 289 13.20 6.35 4.90
N TYR A 290 13.07 5.17 4.29
CA TYR A 290 13.88 4.01 4.67
C TYR A 290 15.38 4.31 4.60
N PHE A 291 15.85 4.87 3.48
CA PHE A 291 17.26 5.20 3.33
C PHE A 291 17.73 6.29 4.30
N VAL A 292 16.88 7.28 4.59
CA VAL A 292 17.15 8.33 5.59
C VAL A 292 17.26 7.74 7.01
N CYS A 293 16.33 6.86 7.38
CA CYS A 293 16.34 6.16 8.67
C CYS A 293 17.58 5.26 8.80
N LYS A 294 17.93 4.55 7.74
CA LYS A 294 19.09 3.66 7.73
C LYS A 294 20.42 4.42 7.84
N SER A 295 20.55 5.52 7.09
CA SER A 295 21.67 6.45 7.19
C SER A 295 21.79 7.06 8.59
N PHE A 296 20.68 7.43 9.24
CA PHE A 296 20.67 7.98 10.60
C PHE A 296 21.24 7.00 11.65
N HIS A 297 21.01 5.70 11.48
CA HIS A 297 21.58 4.66 12.35
C HIS A 297 23.02 4.28 11.99
N HIS A 298 23.66 4.98 11.04
CA HIS A 298 25.00 4.68 10.51
C HIS A 298 25.11 3.25 9.97
N GLU A 299 23.99 2.65 9.58
CA GLU A 299 23.98 1.39 8.85
C GLU A 299 24.27 1.71 7.38
N ASN A 300 25.55 1.87 7.05
CA ASN A 300 25.96 2.13 5.67
C ASN A 300 25.56 0.93 4.79
N ILE A 301 24.66 1.17 3.84
CA ILE A 301 24.58 0.33 2.65
C ILE A 301 25.65 0.88 1.72
N ASP A 302 26.79 0.20 1.67
CA ASP A 302 27.75 0.48 0.62
C ASP A 302 27.06 0.23 -0.74
N LYS A 303 27.32 1.09 -1.74
CA LYS A 303 26.71 0.94 -3.08
C LYS A 303 26.96 -0.45 -3.65
N SER A 304 28.13 -1.03 -3.31
CA SER A 304 28.52 -2.40 -3.56
C SER A 304 27.54 -3.42 -2.96
N SER A 305 27.22 -3.32 -1.66
CA SER A 305 26.28 -4.22 -0.99
C SER A 305 24.86 -4.18 -1.57
N LEU A 306 24.37 -3.00 -1.95
CA LEU A 306 23.08 -2.88 -2.64
C LEU A 306 23.14 -3.53 -4.02
N SER A 307 24.20 -3.23 -4.76
CA SER A 307 24.48 -3.81 -6.07
C SER A 307 24.55 -5.33 -6.02
N ASP A 308 25.26 -5.90 -5.05
CA ASP A 308 25.41 -7.35 -4.84
C ASP A 308 24.06 -7.98 -4.48
N HIS A 309 23.27 -7.34 -3.61
CA HIS A 309 21.93 -7.82 -3.28
C HIS A 309 21.00 -7.82 -4.50
N LEU A 310 21.06 -6.78 -5.33
CA LEU A 310 20.33 -6.74 -6.60
C LEU A 310 20.85 -7.80 -7.56
N GLU A 311 22.15 -8.05 -7.60
CA GLU A 311 22.78 -9.06 -8.45
C GLU A 311 22.38 -10.48 -8.05
N VAL A 312 22.20 -10.78 -6.77
CA VAL A 312 21.65 -12.08 -6.33
C VAL A 312 20.26 -12.34 -6.93
N TYR A 313 19.41 -11.31 -7.04
CA TYR A 313 18.09 -11.45 -7.68
C TYR A 313 18.19 -11.71 -9.20
N LEU A 314 19.20 -11.12 -9.85
CA LEU A 314 19.49 -11.28 -11.29
C LEU A 314 20.19 -12.62 -11.59
N LEU A 315 21.16 -13.03 -10.78
CA LEU A 315 21.87 -14.31 -10.90
C LEU A 315 20.94 -15.50 -10.66
N ALA A 316 19.92 -15.35 -9.80
CA ALA A 316 18.83 -16.32 -9.68
C ALA A 316 17.96 -16.44 -10.96
N GLU A 317 18.21 -15.65 -12.00
CA GLU A 317 17.63 -15.77 -13.35
C GLU A 317 18.59 -16.47 -14.33
N TYR A 318 19.90 -16.45 -14.05
CA TYR A 318 20.88 -17.25 -14.78
C TYR A 318 20.80 -18.70 -14.30
N VAL A 319 20.09 -19.53 -15.06
CA VAL A 319 20.34 -20.97 -15.08
C VAL A 319 21.84 -21.14 -15.34
N PRO A 320 22.61 -21.81 -14.46
CA PRO A 320 24.02 -22.05 -14.75
C PRO A 320 24.06 -22.82 -16.06
N LEU A 321 24.73 -22.26 -17.07
CA LEU A 321 25.09 -22.99 -18.28
C LEU A 321 25.69 -24.31 -17.80
N LYS A 322 24.96 -25.41 -17.99
CA LYS A 322 25.50 -26.74 -17.70
C LYS A 322 26.74 -26.84 -18.57
N ALA A 323 27.86 -27.25 -17.97
CA ALA A 323 29.14 -27.48 -18.65
C ALA A 323 29.09 -28.53 -19.79
N LYS A 324 27.90 -28.94 -20.25
CA LYS A 324 27.68 -29.78 -21.42
C LYS A 324 27.62 -29.00 -22.74
N ASP A 325 27.45 -27.68 -22.72
CA ASP A 325 27.38 -26.87 -23.95
C ASP A 325 28.74 -26.21 -24.32
N VAL A 326 29.80 -26.50 -23.56
CA VAL A 326 31.19 -26.15 -23.90
C VAL A 326 31.94 -27.43 -24.23
N GLN A 327 31.55 -28.10 -25.32
CA GLN A 327 32.46 -29.01 -26.01
C GLN A 327 33.32 -28.15 -26.93
N LEU A 328 34.53 -27.83 -26.47
CA LEU A 328 35.61 -27.41 -27.35
C LEU A 328 35.89 -28.59 -28.28
N GLU A 329 35.54 -28.47 -29.56
CA GLU A 329 36.06 -29.37 -30.59
C GLU A 329 37.59 -29.26 -30.58
N PRO A 330 38.33 -30.35 -30.36
CA PRO A 330 39.76 -30.34 -30.59
C PRO A 330 40.00 -30.17 -32.10
N PHE A 331 40.67 -29.09 -32.46
CA PHE A 331 41.32 -28.94 -33.76
C PHE A 331 42.43 -30.00 -33.86
N ASP A 332 42.23 -31.02 -34.69
CA ASP A 332 43.32 -31.89 -35.15
C ASP A 332 44.15 -31.12 -36.20
N VAL A 333 45.48 -31.13 -36.02
CA VAL A 333 46.48 -30.64 -36.97
C VAL A 333 47.12 -31.81 -37.69
#